data_AF-A0A4V3WZ90-F1
#
_entry.id   AF-A0A4V3WZ90-F1
#
_cell.length_a   1.000
_cell.length_b   1.000
_cell.length_c   1.000
_cell.angle_alpha   90.00
_cell.angle_beta   90.00
_cell.angle_gamma   90.00
#
_symmetry.space_group_name_H-M   'P 1'
#
loop_
_entity.id
_entity.type
_entity.pdbx_description
1 polymer ?
#
loop_
_entity_poly.entity_id
_entity_poly.type
_entity_poly.pdbx_seq_one_letter_code
_entity_poly.pdbx_strand_id
1 'polypeptide(L)'
;MQQNEYSMTNTPDVIDNTKPYFTLRWLGMRTGLVIALALCATILAVIINEVAFTRKSNGFLSAERLSTIGDSISYAFIIVLITLMSTTLVEVIFRKPVNAIQYSLSACAMSLFYLLLTSFSELMPFGLSYLLSCIMILGMLTIYLNAITRSTKAAKVFGTVLVVEYAFIFILLCLNRFALLTGSLGIFLTLAIMMYFTIRLRVRNGELQINR
;
A
#
# COMPACT_ATOMS: atom_id res chain seq x y z
N MET A 1 -47.59 38.24 37.83
CA MET A 1 -47.43 38.37 36.38
C MET A 1 -46.11 37.72 36.02
N GLN A 2 -46.17 36.47 35.55
CA GLN A 2 -45.05 35.73 34.97
C GLN A 2 -44.94 36.13 33.51
N GLN A 3 -43.78 36.61 33.06
CA GLN A 3 -43.25 36.39 31.71
C GLN A 3 -41.92 37.13 31.52
N ASN A 4 -41.04 36.51 30.73
CA ASN A 4 -39.84 37.06 30.10
C ASN A 4 -38.51 36.89 30.83
N GLU A 5 -38.09 35.63 30.97
CA GLU A 5 -36.65 35.30 30.96
C GLU A 5 -36.41 34.01 30.16
N TYR A 6 -36.97 33.95 28.95
CA TYR A 6 -36.52 33.03 27.90
C TYR A 6 -35.45 33.73 27.06
N SER A 7 -34.29 33.99 27.66
CA SER A 7 -33.08 34.26 26.89
C SER A 7 -32.44 32.91 26.57
N MET A 8 -32.89 32.31 25.47
CA MET A 8 -32.15 31.24 24.81
C MET A 8 -30.74 31.79 24.50
N THR A 9 -29.77 31.42 25.33
CA THR A 9 -28.36 31.50 25.00
C THR A 9 -28.10 30.51 23.86
N ASN A 10 -28.45 30.93 22.64
CA ASN A 10 -27.84 30.46 21.41
C ASN A 10 -26.37 30.91 21.42
N THR A 11 -25.58 30.29 22.29
CA THR A 11 -24.17 30.14 22.00
C THR A 11 -24.11 29.21 20.79
N PRO A 12 -23.62 29.66 19.62
CA PRO A 12 -23.35 28.72 18.54
C PRO A 12 -22.50 27.61 19.15
N ASP A 13 -22.87 26.35 18.92
CA ASP A 13 -22.09 25.19 19.33
C ASP A 13 -20.65 25.43 18.86
N VAL A 14 -19.79 25.85 19.79
CA VAL A 14 -18.39 26.14 19.49
C VAL A 14 -17.85 24.76 19.22
N ILE A 15 -17.72 24.42 17.94
CA ILE A 15 -17.08 23.18 17.51
C ILE A 15 -15.72 23.16 18.18
N ASP A 16 -15.62 22.37 19.26
CA ASP A 16 -14.42 22.21 20.04
C ASP A 16 -13.40 21.46 19.18
N ASN A 17 -12.65 22.25 18.41
CA ASN A 17 -11.61 21.80 17.49
C ASN A 17 -10.32 21.40 18.23
N THR A 18 -10.38 21.16 19.55
CA THR A 18 -9.22 20.76 20.35
C THR A 18 -9.07 19.25 20.47
N LYS A 19 -9.99 18.45 19.92
CA LYS A 19 -9.83 16.99 19.86
C LYS A 19 -8.91 16.58 18.70
N PRO A 20 -7.72 16.02 18.98
CA PRO A 20 -6.75 15.68 17.95
C PRO A 20 -7.18 14.47 17.14
N TYR A 21 -7.53 14.68 15.86
CA TYR A 21 -7.96 13.62 14.94
C TYR A 21 -6.82 12.66 14.54
N PHE A 22 -5.57 13.14 14.54
CA PHE A 22 -4.36 12.37 14.19
C PHE A 22 -3.51 12.08 15.43
N THR A 23 -4.05 11.26 16.34
CA THR A 23 -3.35 10.79 17.54
C THR A 23 -2.51 9.53 17.25
N LEU A 24 -1.44 9.32 18.01
CA LEU A 24 -0.55 8.15 17.84
C LEU A 24 -1.28 6.80 17.97
N ARG A 25 -2.32 6.74 18.83
CA ARG A 25 -3.21 5.57 18.98
C ARG A 25 -4.08 5.32 17.73
N TRP A 26 -4.52 6.38 17.08
CA TRP A 26 -5.28 6.30 15.83
C TRP A 26 -4.42 5.78 14.69
N LEU A 27 -3.18 6.27 14.58
CA LEU A 27 -2.23 5.80 13.58
C LEU A 27 -1.89 4.32 13.81
N GLY A 28 -1.58 3.94 15.07
CA GLY A 28 -1.28 2.57 15.45
C GLY A 28 -2.39 1.57 15.11
N MET A 29 -3.65 1.94 15.34
CA MET A 29 -4.80 1.08 15.01
C MET A 29 -4.96 0.88 13.49
N ARG A 30 -4.74 1.93 12.69
CA ARG A 30 -4.80 1.83 11.21
C ARG A 30 -3.63 1.06 10.63
N THR A 31 -2.42 1.27 11.14
CA THR A 31 -1.25 0.48 10.74
C THR A 31 -1.42 -1.00 11.11
N GLY A 32 -2.06 -1.30 12.25
CA GLY A 32 -2.39 -2.67 12.64
C GLY A 32 -3.36 -3.35 11.67
N LEU A 33 -4.42 -2.64 11.24
CA LEU A 33 -5.35 -3.13 10.22
C LEU A 33 -4.64 -3.39 8.89
N VAL A 34 -3.76 -2.48 8.48
CA VAL A 34 -2.96 -2.61 7.26
C VAL A 34 -2.08 -3.86 7.29
N ILE A 35 -1.41 -4.12 8.42
CA ILE A 35 -0.59 -5.34 8.58
C ILE A 35 -1.46 -6.60 8.49
N ALA A 36 -2.65 -6.60 9.11
CA ALA A 36 -3.58 -7.73 9.03
C ALA A 36 -4.08 -7.97 7.60
N LEU A 37 -4.42 -6.91 6.86
CA LEU A 37 -4.81 -7.00 5.45
C LEU A 37 -3.64 -7.47 4.57
N ALA A 38 -2.42 -7.01 4.86
CA ALA A 38 -1.23 -7.46 4.15
C ALA A 38 -1.03 -8.96 4.31
N LEU A 39 -1.10 -9.46 5.55
CA LEU A 39 -1.03 -10.89 5.85
C LEU A 39 -2.11 -11.67 5.10
N CYS A 40 -3.36 -11.22 5.16
CA CYS A 40 -4.47 -11.86 4.46
C CYS A 40 -4.26 -11.93 2.94
N ALA A 41 -3.85 -10.82 2.31
CA ALA A 41 -3.57 -10.77 0.88
C ALA A 41 -2.40 -11.68 0.49
N THR A 42 -1.38 -11.81 1.36
CA THR A 42 -0.24 -12.68 1.10
C THR A 42 -0.58 -14.16 1.22
N ILE A 43 -1.43 -14.53 2.19
CA ILE A 43 -2.00 -15.88 2.28
C ILE A 43 -2.78 -16.20 1.01
N LEU A 44 -3.62 -15.27 0.53
CA LEU A 44 -4.37 -15.46 -0.72
C LEU A 44 -3.45 -15.62 -1.93
N ALA A 45 -2.39 -14.83 -2.04
CA ALA A 45 -1.40 -14.94 -3.11
C ALA A 45 -0.66 -16.30 -3.10
N VAL A 46 -0.27 -16.77 -1.91
CA VAL A 46 0.35 -18.10 -1.74
C VAL A 46 -0.62 -19.21 -2.16
N ILE A 47 -1.90 -19.12 -1.78
CA ILE A 47 -2.93 -20.08 -2.20
C ILE A 47 -3.10 -20.08 -3.73
N ILE A 48 -3.17 -18.90 -4.35
CA ILE A 48 -3.27 -18.78 -5.82
C ILE A 48 -2.10 -19.48 -6.49
N ASN A 49 -0.88 -19.28 -5.99
CA ASN A 49 0.30 -19.93 -6.55
C ASN A 49 0.27 -21.45 -6.37
N GLU A 50 -0.05 -21.94 -5.17
CA GLU A 50 -0.06 -23.37 -4.89
C GLU A 50 -1.07 -24.09 -5.80
N VAL A 51 -2.25 -23.48 -5.99
CA VAL A 51 -3.29 -23.99 -6.90
C VAL A 51 -2.86 -23.90 -8.36
N ALA A 52 -2.13 -22.86 -8.76
CA ALA A 52 -1.59 -22.75 -10.12
C ALA A 52 -0.48 -23.78 -10.37
N PHE A 53 0.44 -23.96 -9.42
CA PHE A 53 1.54 -24.93 -9.47
C PHE A 53 1.02 -26.38 -9.54
N THR A 54 0.02 -26.70 -8.71
CA THR A 54 -0.65 -28.02 -8.72
C THR A 54 -1.29 -28.32 -10.08
N ARG A 55 -1.91 -27.31 -10.72
CA ARG A 55 -2.50 -27.48 -12.06
C ARG A 55 -1.46 -27.69 -13.16
N LYS A 56 -0.25 -27.16 -13.00
CA LYS A 56 0.79 -27.12 -14.03
C LYS A 56 1.80 -28.27 -13.93
N SER A 57 2.03 -28.78 -12.72
CA SER A 57 2.81 -30.00 -12.45
C SER A 57 2.25 -31.23 -13.19
N ASN A 58 0.94 -31.24 -13.45
CA ASN A 58 0.24 -32.34 -14.12
C ASN A 58 0.30 -32.30 -15.67
N GLY A 59 1.01 -31.34 -16.27
CA GLY A 59 1.24 -31.35 -17.72
C GLY A 59 1.90 -30.09 -18.30
N PHE A 60 3.11 -30.27 -18.86
CA PHE A 60 3.72 -29.50 -19.96
C PHE A 60 4.45 -28.14 -19.73
N LEU A 61 5.13 -27.87 -18.59
CA LEU A 61 6.13 -26.78 -18.58
C LEU A 61 7.51 -27.18 -18.05
N SER A 62 8.54 -26.67 -18.73
CA SER A 62 9.95 -26.80 -18.41
C SER A 62 10.27 -26.20 -17.03
N ALA A 63 11.01 -26.96 -16.22
CA ALA A 63 11.32 -26.67 -14.80
C ALA A 63 11.91 -25.27 -14.54
N GLU A 64 12.55 -24.66 -15.55
CA GLU A 64 13.17 -23.33 -15.48
C GLU A 64 12.16 -22.17 -15.33
N ARG A 65 10.98 -22.26 -15.98
CA ARG A 65 9.96 -21.18 -15.90
C ARG A 65 9.18 -21.20 -14.59
N LEU A 66 9.08 -22.37 -13.96
CA LEU A 66 8.32 -22.55 -12.73
C LEU A 66 9.11 -22.06 -11.51
N SER A 67 10.45 -22.20 -11.50
CA SER A 67 11.28 -21.67 -10.41
C SER A 67 11.19 -20.15 -10.31
N THR A 68 11.27 -19.44 -11.45
CA THR A 68 11.22 -17.97 -11.49
C THR A 68 9.88 -17.41 -10.99
N ILE A 69 8.78 -18.13 -11.25
CA ILE A 69 7.45 -17.76 -10.73
C ILE A 69 7.40 -18.01 -9.22
N GLY A 70 7.88 -19.17 -8.75
CA GLY A 70 7.96 -19.49 -7.32
C GLY A 70 8.77 -18.47 -6.52
N ASP A 71 9.92 -18.04 -7.06
CA ASP A 71 10.79 -17.03 -6.45
C ASP A 71 10.09 -15.67 -6.34
N SER A 72 9.20 -15.34 -7.27
CA SER A 72 8.44 -14.08 -7.25
C SER A 72 7.48 -13.99 -6.05
N ILE A 73 6.98 -15.12 -5.54
CA ILE A 73 6.06 -15.15 -4.38
C ILE A 73 6.79 -14.96 -3.07
N SER A 74 8.06 -15.33 -2.97
CA SER A 74 8.88 -15.02 -1.79
C SER A 74 8.96 -13.51 -1.54
N TYR A 75 8.82 -12.69 -2.59
CA TYR A 75 8.76 -11.23 -2.49
C TYR A 75 7.34 -10.67 -2.33
N ALA A 76 6.30 -11.51 -2.42
CA ALA A 76 4.93 -11.05 -2.43
C ALA A 76 4.52 -10.32 -1.14
N PHE A 77 5.03 -10.81 0.00
CA PHE A 77 4.81 -10.18 1.30
C PHE A 77 5.38 -8.76 1.37
N ILE A 78 6.60 -8.57 0.86
CA ILE A 78 7.28 -7.28 0.87
C ILE A 78 6.51 -6.28 0.02
N ILE A 79 6.10 -6.69 -1.19
CA ILE A 79 5.34 -5.85 -2.14
C ILE A 79 4.01 -5.38 -1.53
N VAL A 80 3.24 -6.29 -0.95
CA VAL A 80 1.94 -5.94 -0.35
C VAL A 80 2.13 -5.02 0.85
N LEU A 81 3.13 -5.28 1.68
CA LEU A 81 3.40 -4.50 2.88
C LEU A 81 3.85 -3.07 2.56
N ILE A 82 4.77 -2.89 1.61
CA ILE A 82 5.28 -1.57 1.23
C ILE A 82 4.23 -0.72 0.51
N THR A 83 3.40 -1.29 -0.36
CA THR A 83 2.30 -0.56 -1.02
C THR A 83 1.23 -0.10 -0.02
N LEU A 84 0.84 -0.96 0.92
CA LEU A 84 -0.14 -0.58 1.94
C LEU A 84 0.44 0.46 2.91
N MET A 85 1.71 0.34 3.29
CA MET A 85 2.41 1.37 4.06
C MET A 85 2.48 2.71 3.32
N SER A 86 2.79 2.70 2.02
CA SER A 86 2.80 3.88 1.15
C SER A 86 1.43 4.56 1.12
N THR A 87 0.36 3.77 1.02
CA THR A 87 -1.03 4.26 1.06
C THR A 87 -1.35 4.95 2.39
N THR A 88 -0.95 4.36 3.51
CA THR A 88 -1.11 4.96 4.85
C THR A 88 -0.27 6.24 5.01
N LEU A 89 0.94 6.27 4.46
CA LEU A 89 1.79 7.46 4.51
C LEU A 89 1.15 8.64 3.76
N VAL A 90 0.58 8.39 2.58
CA VAL A 90 -0.14 9.40 1.81
C VAL A 90 -1.38 9.89 2.57
N GLU A 91 -2.12 9.01 3.25
CA GLU A 91 -3.24 9.42 4.12
C GLU A 91 -2.79 10.39 5.22
N VAL A 92 -1.67 10.08 5.89
CA VAL A 92 -1.12 10.92 6.97
C VAL A 92 -0.64 12.28 6.45
N ILE A 93 0.06 12.31 5.31
CA ILE A 93 0.59 13.55 4.72
C ILE A 93 -0.54 14.48 4.26
N PHE A 94 -1.57 13.93 3.61
CA PHE A 94 -2.63 14.73 3.01
C PHE A 94 -3.84 14.97 3.94
N ARG A 95 -3.82 14.42 5.16
CA ARG A 95 -4.84 14.57 6.21
C ARG A 95 -6.28 14.34 5.72
N LYS A 96 -6.48 13.41 4.77
CA LYS A 96 -7.81 13.05 4.29
C LYS A 96 -8.18 11.66 4.81
N PRO A 97 -9.17 11.52 5.71
CA PRO A 97 -9.54 10.21 6.24
C PRO A 97 -10.04 9.31 5.11
N VAL A 98 -9.30 8.24 4.86
CA VAL A 98 -9.62 7.19 3.87
C VAL A 98 -10.55 6.19 4.56
N ASN A 99 -11.62 5.79 3.88
CA ASN A 99 -12.62 4.88 4.47
C ASN A 99 -12.06 3.44 4.54
N ALA A 100 -12.40 2.66 5.56
CA ALA A 100 -11.83 1.32 5.77
C ALA A 100 -12.02 0.37 4.57
N ILE A 101 -13.14 0.52 3.84
CA ILE A 101 -13.44 -0.21 2.60
C ILE A 101 -12.37 0.04 1.53
N GLN A 102 -11.78 1.24 1.47
CA GLN A 102 -10.80 1.60 0.44
C GLN A 102 -9.48 0.83 0.63
N TYR A 103 -9.14 0.51 1.88
CA TYR A 103 -8.02 -0.38 2.19
C TYR A 103 -8.26 -1.80 1.71
N SER A 104 -9.48 -2.34 1.90
CA SER A 104 -9.85 -3.66 1.38
C SER A 104 -9.79 -3.72 -0.15
N LEU A 105 -10.24 -2.67 -0.85
CA LEU A 105 -10.11 -2.58 -2.31
C LEU A 105 -8.65 -2.53 -2.76
N SER A 106 -7.79 -1.79 -2.07
CA SER A 106 -6.36 -1.74 -2.40
C SER A 106 -5.68 -3.11 -2.22
N ALA A 107 -5.99 -3.82 -1.13
CA ALA A 107 -5.50 -5.19 -0.90
C ALA A 107 -6.03 -6.17 -1.96
N CYS A 108 -7.29 -6.03 -2.38
CA CYS A 108 -7.85 -6.84 -3.46
C CYS A 108 -7.16 -6.56 -4.81
N ALA A 109 -6.83 -5.31 -5.11
CA ALA A 109 -6.04 -4.94 -6.29
C ALA A 109 -4.64 -5.57 -6.27
N MET A 110 -3.99 -5.65 -5.10
CA MET A 110 -2.72 -6.36 -4.96
C MET A 110 -2.85 -7.85 -5.26
N SER A 111 -3.94 -8.50 -4.84
CA SER A 111 -4.20 -9.89 -5.19
C SER A 111 -4.43 -10.08 -6.70
N LEU A 112 -5.10 -9.12 -7.36
CA LEU A 112 -5.28 -9.12 -8.82
C LEU A 112 -3.96 -8.96 -9.58
N PHE A 113 -3.01 -8.17 -9.06
CA PHE A 113 -1.68 -8.06 -9.64
C PHE A 113 -1.00 -9.43 -9.78
N TYR A 114 -1.03 -10.25 -8.73
CA TYR A 114 -0.44 -11.60 -8.78
C TYR A 114 -1.15 -12.51 -9.77
N LEU A 115 -2.48 -12.44 -9.81
CA LEU A 115 -3.26 -13.25 -10.74
C LEU A 115 -2.94 -12.88 -12.20
N LEU A 116 -2.84 -11.57 -12.50
CA LEU A 116 -2.43 -11.05 -13.81
C LEU A 116 -1.00 -11.45 -14.15
N LEU A 117 -0.06 -11.29 -13.20
CA LEU A 117 1.34 -11.66 -13.41
C LEU A 117 1.49 -13.16 -13.70
N THR A 118 0.84 -14.01 -12.90
CA THR A 118 0.84 -15.47 -13.10
C THR A 118 0.23 -15.83 -14.45
N SER A 119 -0.93 -15.26 -14.80
CA SER A 119 -1.60 -15.54 -16.07
C SER A 119 -0.80 -15.07 -17.28
N PHE A 120 -0.27 -13.84 -17.28
CA PHE A 120 0.53 -13.32 -18.38
C PHE A 120 1.90 -14.01 -18.50
N SER A 121 2.48 -14.49 -17.40
CA SER A 121 3.72 -15.28 -17.43
C SER A 121 3.54 -16.62 -18.17
N GLU A 122 2.30 -17.10 -18.35
CA GLU A 122 2.03 -18.29 -19.16
C GLU A 122 2.07 -17.99 -20.67
N LEU A 123 1.67 -16.79 -21.08
CA LEU A 123 1.58 -16.41 -22.50
C LEU A 123 2.85 -15.73 -23.00
N MET A 124 3.62 -15.06 -22.14
CA MET A 124 4.69 -14.13 -22.53
C MET A 124 5.94 -14.28 -21.66
N PRO A 125 7.12 -13.78 -22.11
CA PRO A 125 8.32 -13.75 -21.27
C PRO A 125 8.13 -12.83 -20.05
N PHE A 126 8.70 -13.25 -18.92
CA PHE A 126 8.50 -12.66 -17.59
C PHE A 126 8.57 -11.12 -17.55
N GLY A 127 9.58 -10.53 -18.20
CA GLY A 127 9.76 -9.08 -18.20
C GLY A 127 8.58 -8.31 -18.81
N LEU A 128 7.99 -8.82 -19.90
CA LEU A 128 6.81 -8.21 -20.53
C LEU A 128 5.56 -8.43 -19.69
N SER A 129 5.37 -9.64 -19.15
CA SER A 129 4.25 -9.96 -18.27
C SER A 129 4.24 -9.10 -17.02
N TYR A 130 5.41 -8.84 -16.43
CA TYR A 130 5.58 -7.96 -15.29
C TYR A 130 5.21 -6.51 -15.62
N LEU A 131 5.76 -5.99 -16.72
CA LEU A 131 5.53 -4.60 -17.13
C LEU A 131 4.04 -4.33 -17.41
N LEU A 132 3.37 -5.25 -18.11
CA LEU A 132 1.94 -5.11 -18.42
C LEU A 132 1.07 -5.13 -17.15
N SER A 133 1.29 -6.09 -16.26
CA SER A 133 0.59 -6.19 -14.98
C SER A 133 0.82 -4.95 -14.10
N CYS A 134 2.04 -4.42 -14.10
CA CYS A 134 2.36 -3.19 -13.39
C CYS A 134 1.55 -2.01 -13.93
N ILE A 135 1.58 -1.76 -15.25
CA ILE A 135 0.86 -0.62 -15.84
C ILE A 135 -0.64 -0.68 -15.51
N MET A 136 -1.25 -1.87 -15.61
CA MET A 136 -2.67 -2.05 -15.32
C MET A 136 -3.00 -1.73 -13.87
N ILE A 137 -2.23 -2.27 -12.92
CA ILE A 137 -2.49 -2.10 -11.48
C ILE A 137 -2.11 -0.70 -11.00
N LEU A 138 -0.95 -0.17 -11.38
CA LEU A 138 -0.53 1.18 -11.00
C LEU A 138 -1.47 2.24 -11.57
N GLY A 139 -1.93 2.07 -12.82
CA GLY A 139 -2.92 2.94 -13.45
C GLY A 139 -4.23 2.92 -12.67
N MET A 140 -4.75 1.72 -12.37
CA MET A 140 -5.98 1.55 -11.59
C MET A 140 -5.85 2.17 -10.20
N LEU A 141 -4.76 1.91 -9.46
CA LEU A 141 -4.55 2.42 -8.10
C LEU A 141 -4.39 3.95 -8.07
N THR A 142 -3.68 4.51 -9.04
CA THR A 142 -3.46 5.97 -9.15
C THR A 142 -4.75 6.70 -9.51
N ILE A 143 -5.55 6.17 -10.44
CA ILE A 143 -6.87 6.73 -10.80
C ILE A 143 -7.81 6.65 -9.61
N TYR A 144 -7.84 5.50 -8.91
CA TYR A 144 -8.66 5.28 -7.73
C TYR A 144 -8.35 6.31 -6.62
N LEU A 145 -7.06 6.53 -6.33
CA LEU A 145 -6.66 7.51 -5.32
C LEU A 145 -6.92 8.95 -5.75
N ASN A 146 -6.76 9.29 -7.03
CA ASN A 146 -7.15 10.60 -7.53
C ASN A 146 -8.65 10.87 -7.30
N ALA A 147 -9.50 9.87 -7.56
CA ALA A 147 -10.94 9.96 -7.37
C ALA A 147 -11.31 10.16 -5.88
N ILE A 148 -10.62 9.48 -4.97
CA ILE A 148 -10.87 9.57 -3.52
C ILE A 148 -10.36 10.88 -2.94
N THR A 149 -9.08 11.21 -3.19
CA THR A 149 -8.46 12.37 -2.57
C THR A 149 -8.92 13.67 -3.23
N ARG A 150 -9.54 13.63 -4.43
CA ARG A 150 -9.89 14.81 -5.26
C ARG A 150 -8.73 15.82 -5.36
N SER A 151 -7.50 15.33 -5.32
CA SER A 151 -6.29 16.15 -5.30
C SER A 151 -5.26 15.53 -6.23
N THR A 152 -5.03 16.20 -7.36
CA THR A 152 -4.06 15.76 -8.38
C THR A 152 -2.63 15.75 -7.84
N LYS A 153 -2.32 16.60 -6.85
CA LYS A 153 -1.01 16.60 -6.17
C LYS A 153 -0.78 15.31 -5.37
N ALA A 154 -1.80 14.86 -4.63
CA ALA A 154 -1.72 13.62 -3.85
C ALA A 154 -1.61 12.40 -4.76
N ALA A 155 -2.41 12.36 -5.83
CA ALA A 155 -2.37 11.28 -6.82
C ALA A 155 -1.00 11.19 -7.52
N LYS A 156 -0.40 12.32 -7.90
CA LYS A 156 0.94 12.33 -8.52
C LYS A 156 2.03 11.83 -7.58
N VAL A 157 2.01 12.26 -6.32
CA VAL A 157 2.99 11.79 -5.32
C VAL A 157 2.82 10.29 -5.10
N PHE A 158 1.59 9.81 -4.89
CA PHE A 158 1.31 8.40 -4.71
C PHE A 158 1.72 7.54 -5.92
N GLY A 159 1.34 7.95 -7.13
CA GLY A 159 1.73 7.25 -8.36
C GLY A 159 3.24 7.21 -8.55
N THR A 160 3.96 8.28 -8.19
CA THR A 160 5.44 8.30 -8.25
C THR A 160 6.03 7.30 -7.26
N VAL A 161 5.53 7.24 -6.03
CA VAL A 161 5.99 6.27 -5.02
C VAL A 161 5.74 4.85 -5.50
N LEU A 162 4.56 4.55 -6.06
CA LEU A 162 4.26 3.23 -6.63
C LEU A 162 5.20 2.85 -7.78
N VAL A 163 5.49 3.77 -8.70
CA VAL A 163 6.39 3.49 -9.83
C VAL A 163 7.79 3.14 -9.31
N VAL A 164 8.31 3.90 -8.34
CA VAL A 164 9.61 3.63 -7.71
C VAL A 164 9.60 2.27 -7.01
N GLU A 165 8.53 1.97 -6.29
CA GLU A 165 8.35 0.70 -5.59
C GLU A 165 8.39 -0.49 -6.56
N TYR A 166 7.56 -0.49 -7.60
CA TYR A 166 7.51 -1.58 -8.57
C TYR A 166 8.79 -1.64 -9.45
N ALA A 167 9.44 -0.52 -9.74
CA ALA A 167 10.74 -0.53 -10.40
C ALA A 167 11.82 -1.21 -9.51
N PHE A 168 11.80 -0.96 -8.20
CA PHE A 168 12.69 -1.62 -7.25
C PHE A 168 12.44 -3.14 -7.19
N ILE A 169 11.18 -3.55 -7.25
CA ILE A 169 10.80 -4.98 -7.32
C ILE A 169 11.27 -5.63 -8.63
N PHE A 170 11.20 -4.93 -9.76
CA PHE A 170 11.74 -5.44 -11.01
C PHE A 170 13.25 -5.72 -10.92
N ILE A 171 14.00 -4.83 -10.29
CA ILE A 171 15.44 -5.02 -10.02
C ILE A 171 15.66 -6.25 -9.13
N LEU A 172 14.86 -6.41 -8.06
CA LEU A 172 14.92 -7.59 -7.19
C LEU A 172 14.71 -8.90 -7.96
N LEU A 173 13.73 -8.93 -8.86
CA LEU A 173 13.40 -10.11 -9.67
C LEU A 173 14.47 -10.43 -10.72
N CYS A 174 15.13 -9.41 -11.30
CA CYS A 174 16.24 -9.62 -12.22
C CYS A 174 17.49 -10.20 -11.54
N LEU A 175 17.64 -10.00 -10.23
CA LEU A 175 18.79 -10.44 -9.44
C LEU A 175 18.54 -11.80 -8.78
N ASN A 176 18.17 -12.83 -9.57
CA ASN A 176 17.93 -14.20 -9.08
C ASN A 176 19.11 -14.78 -8.26
N ARG A 177 20.35 -14.33 -8.50
CA ARG A 177 21.56 -14.76 -7.76
C ARG A 177 21.98 -13.86 -6.59
N PHE A 178 21.34 -12.70 -6.40
CA PHE A 178 21.70 -11.70 -5.37
C PHE A 178 20.50 -11.33 -4.48
N ALA A 179 19.55 -12.24 -4.31
CA ALA A 179 18.34 -12.07 -3.49
C ALA A 179 18.63 -11.49 -2.10
N LEU A 180 19.67 -12.00 -1.43
CA LEU A 180 20.03 -11.62 -0.07
C LEU A 180 20.67 -10.22 0.00
N LEU A 181 21.49 -9.86 -1.00
CA LEU A 181 22.10 -8.54 -1.12
C LEU A 181 21.05 -7.47 -1.45
N THR A 182 20.19 -7.75 -2.42
CA THR A 182 19.20 -6.80 -2.90
C THR A 182 18.07 -6.61 -1.89
N GLY A 183 17.66 -7.68 -1.19
CA GLY A 183 16.69 -7.61 -0.10
C GLY A 183 17.20 -6.81 1.11
N SER A 184 18.46 -7.02 1.52
CA SER A 184 19.06 -6.25 2.62
C SER A 184 19.23 -4.77 2.27
N LEU A 185 19.66 -4.44 1.05
CA LEU A 185 19.69 -3.06 0.54
C LEU A 185 18.30 -2.42 0.49
N GLY A 186 17.27 -3.17 0.10
CA GLY A 186 15.89 -2.70 0.07
C GLY A 186 15.34 -2.36 1.46
N ILE A 187 15.55 -3.25 2.42
CA ILE A 187 15.15 -3.03 3.82
C ILE A 187 15.95 -1.86 4.41
N PHE A 188 17.26 -1.78 4.14
CA PHE A 188 18.10 -0.67 4.57
C PHE A 188 17.62 0.67 4.02
N LEU A 189 17.33 0.74 2.72
CA LEU A 189 16.85 1.97 2.07
C LEU A 189 15.47 2.38 2.60
N THR A 190 14.56 1.41 2.74
CA THR A 190 13.21 1.66 3.30
C THR A 190 13.30 2.18 4.73
N LEU A 191 14.17 1.59 5.55
CA LEU A 191 14.44 2.04 6.91
C LEU A 191 15.04 3.45 6.93
N ALA A 192 16.02 3.74 6.06
CA ALA A 192 16.63 5.06 5.94
C ALA A 192 15.60 6.14 5.56
N ILE A 193 14.69 5.84 4.61
CA ILE A 193 13.59 6.71 4.23
C ILE A 193 12.64 6.93 5.43
N MET A 194 12.24 5.86 6.11
CA MET A 194 11.40 5.93 7.32
C MET A 194 12.04 6.83 8.39
N MET A 195 13.32 6.62 8.71
CA MET A 195 14.05 7.43 9.69
C MET A 195 14.11 8.90 9.26
N TYR A 196 14.34 9.19 7.98
CA TYR A 196 14.35 10.55 7.45
C TYR A 196 12.98 11.24 7.59
N PHE A 197 11.89 10.53 7.29
CA PHE A 197 10.54 11.04 7.50
C PHE A 197 10.25 11.28 8.99
N THR A 198 10.67 10.38 9.88
CA THR A 198 10.50 10.54 11.33
C THR A 198 11.19 11.80 11.86
N ILE A 199 12.37 12.16 11.36
CA ILE A 199 13.08 13.39 11.75
C ILE A 199 12.26 14.65 11.42
N ARG A 200 11.47 14.61 10.33
CA ARG A 200 10.66 15.74 9.89
C ARG A 200 9.30 15.82 10.60
N LEU A 201 8.91 14.77 11.32
CA LEU A 201 7.69 14.72 12.12
C LEU A 201 7.98 15.25 13.54
N ARG A 202 7.59 16.49 13.83
CA ARG A 202 7.68 17.05 15.19
C ARG A 202 6.38 16.76 15.94
N VAL A 203 6.45 15.91 16.96
CA VAL A 203 5.30 15.65 17.86
C VAL A 203 5.19 16.83 18.83
N ARG A 204 4.10 17.61 18.73
CA ARG A 204 3.77 18.69 19.68
C ARG A 204 2.36 18.44 20.21
N ASN A 205 2.22 18.33 21.53
CA ASN A 205 0.95 18.08 22.24
C ASN A 205 0.14 16.85 21.75
N GLY A 206 0.81 15.75 21.37
CA GLY A 206 0.14 14.51 20.95
C GLY A 206 -0.43 14.53 19.53
N GLU A 207 -0.22 15.63 18.78
CA GLU A 207 -0.58 15.77 17.37
C GLU A 207 0.66 15.73 16.47
N LEU A 208 0.53 15.07 15.31
CA LEU A 208 1.52 15.11 14.24
C LEU A 208 1.38 16.42 13.44
N GLN A 209 2.22 17.42 13.73
CA GLN A 209 2.27 18.66 12.97
C GLN A 209 3.42 18.63 11.95
N ILE A 210 3.10 18.91 10.67
CA ILE A 210 4.10 19.07 9.60
C ILE A 210 4.46 20.55 9.54
N ASN A 211 5.71 20.89 9.87
CA ASN A 211 6.20 22.26 9.72
C ASN A 211 6.27 22.57 8.21
N ARG A 212 5.43 23.51 7.75
CA ARG A 212 5.36 23.93 6.34
C ARG A 212 6.63 24.64 5.91
#